data_AF-A0A965Y0L0-F1
#
_entry.id   AF-A0A965Y0L0-F1
#
_cell.length_a   1.000
_cell.length_b   1.000
_cell.length_c   1.000
_cell.angle_alpha   90.00
_cell.angle_beta   90.00
_cell.angle_gamma   90.00
#
_symmetry.space_group_name_H-M   'P 1'
#
loop_
_entity.id
_entity.type
_entity.pdbx_description
1 polymer ?
#
loop_
_entity_poly.entity_id
_entity_poly.type
_entity_poly.pdbx_seq_one_letter_code
_entity_poly.pdbx_strand_id
1 'polypeptide(L)'
;MSVQDLLNQAKEIRPGDHLVALYQEENEIEGYITSYIHNSLSRNERCLYITGDADTSAVLDEVRLLSEPQAESGDLVIMGKTELYA
;
A
#
# COMPACT_ATOMS: atom_id res chain seq x y z
N MET A 1 11.94 -8.93 4.39
CA MET A 1 12.19 -7.67 5.17
C MET A 1 11.17 -7.59 6.31
N SER A 2 11.42 -6.89 7.43
CA SER A 2 10.38 -6.78 8.47
C SER A 2 9.31 -5.75 8.08
N VAL A 3 8.07 -5.92 8.55
CA VAL A 3 6.97 -4.95 8.32
C VAL A 3 7.34 -3.56 8.84
N GLN A 4 8.05 -3.48 9.97
CA GLN A 4 8.48 -2.21 10.54
C GLN A 4 9.47 -1.46 9.64
N ASP A 5 10.37 -2.18 8.97
CA ASP A 5 11.32 -1.58 8.02
C ASP A 5 10.58 -1.00 6.81
N LEU A 6 9.59 -1.74 6.29
CA LEU A 6 8.76 -1.30 5.16
C LEU A 6 7.95 -0.06 5.51
N LEU A 7 7.33 -0.02 6.70
CA LEU A 7 6.63 1.16 7.20
C LEU A 7 7.56 2.37 7.35
N ASN A 8 8.80 2.16 7.80
CA ASN A 8 9.77 3.25 7.90
C ASN A 8 10.19 3.76 6.52
N GLN A 9 10.40 2.88 5.55
CA GLN A 9 10.69 3.28 4.17
C GLN A 9 9.51 4.04 3.54
N ALA A 10 8.28 3.59 3.77
CA ALA A 10 7.09 4.24 3.24
C ALA A 10 6.95 5.70 3.72
N LYS A 11 7.34 5.99 4.97
CA LYS A 11 7.32 7.35 5.54
C LYS A 11 8.25 8.33 4.83
N GLU A 12 9.31 7.86 4.19
CA GLU A 12 10.25 8.71 3.46
C GLU A 12 9.70 9.19 2.10
N ILE A 13 8.64 8.56 1.60
CA ILE A 13 8.02 8.87 0.31
C ILE A 13 7.28 10.21 0.38
N ARG A 14 7.61 11.12 -0.53
CA ARG A 14 6.99 12.46 -0.62
C ARG A 14 6.13 12.56 -1.88
N PRO A 15 5.18 13.52 -1.91
CA PRO A 15 4.40 13.77 -3.12
C PRO A 15 5.31 14.11 -4.30
N GLY A 16 5.14 13.41 -5.42
CA GLY A 16 5.97 13.52 -6.62
C GLY A 16 7.09 12.48 -6.71
N ASP A 17 7.36 11.72 -5.65
CA ASP A 17 8.33 10.63 -5.69
C ASP A 17 7.77 9.41 -6.43
N HIS A 18 8.67 8.65 -7.05
CA HIS A 18 8.37 7.34 -7.60
C HIS A 18 9.16 6.27 -6.85
N LEU A 19 8.45 5.44 -6.07
CA LEU A 19 9.02 4.29 -5.41
C LEU A 19 9.08 3.11 -6.37
N VAL A 20 10.26 2.50 -6.49
CA VAL A 20 10.46 1.21 -7.16
C VAL A 20 10.93 0.21 -6.12
N ALA A 21 10.11 -0.79 -5.82
CA ALA A 21 10.46 -1.88 -4.94
C ALA A 21 11.08 -3.04 -5.73
N LEU A 22 12.25 -3.49 -5.31
CA LEU A 22 12.87 -4.72 -5.81
C LEU A 22 12.68 -5.81 -4.76
N TYR A 23 12.16 -6.94 -5.20
CA TYR A 23 11.86 -8.10 -4.36
C TYR A 23 12.41 -9.36 -5.00
N GLN A 24 12.69 -10.35 -4.16
CA GLN A 24 13.17 -11.65 -4.58
C GLN A 24 12.02 -12.66 -4.66
N GLU A 25 11.05 -12.55 -3.74
CA GLU A 25 9.89 -13.44 -3.65
C GLU A 25 8.59 -12.64 -3.84
N GLU A 26 7.58 -13.25 -4.49
CA GLU A 26 6.31 -12.57 -4.80
C GLU A 26 5.52 -12.17 -3.55
N ASN A 27 5.64 -12.94 -2.46
CA ASN A 27 5.02 -12.61 -1.17
C ASN A 27 5.55 -11.29 -0.56
N GLU A 28 6.73 -10.81 -0.96
CA GLU A 28 7.26 -9.53 -0.47
C GLU A 28 6.52 -8.33 -1.07
N ILE A 29 5.88 -8.51 -2.23
CA ILE A 29 5.11 -7.46 -2.92
C ILE A 29 4.01 -6.93 -2.01
N GLU A 30 3.29 -7.83 -1.33
CA GLU A 30 2.18 -7.51 -0.44
C GLU A 30 2.62 -6.54 0.66
N GLY A 31 3.76 -6.80 1.30
CA GLY A 31 4.29 -5.91 2.34
C GLY A 31 4.62 -4.50 1.83
N TYR A 32 5.16 -4.37 0.61
CA TYR A 32 5.41 -3.05 0.02
C TYR A 32 4.12 -2.31 -0.29
N ILE A 33 3.12 -2.99 -0.85
CA ILE A 33 1.81 -2.40 -1.15
C ILE A 33 1.10 -1.98 0.14
N THR A 34 0.99 -2.88 1.10
CA THR A 34 0.36 -2.66 2.41
C THR A 34 0.98 -1.45 3.11
N SER A 35 2.32 -1.38 3.18
CA SER A 35 3.02 -0.28 3.85
C SER A 35 2.84 1.07 3.15
N TYR A 36 2.78 1.08 1.82
CA TYR A 36 2.50 2.28 1.04
C TYR A 36 1.07 2.78 1.30
N ILE A 37 0.07 1.90 1.20
CA ILE A 37 -1.34 2.24 1.42
C ILE A 37 -1.53 2.82 2.82
N HIS A 38 -1.07 2.12 3.85
CA HIS A 38 -1.16 2.59 5.24
C HIS A 38 -0.48 3.96 5.41
N ASN A 39 0.71 4.16 4.86
CA ASN A 39 1.38 5.46 4.97
C ASN A 39 0.59 6.59 4.30
N SER A 40 0.01 6.37 3.12
CA SER A 40 -0.86 7.36 2.46
C SER A 40 -2.10 7.68 3.28
N LEU A 41 -2.78 6.66 3.79
CA LEU A 41 -4.02 6.82 4.55
C LEU A 41 -3.79 7.49 5.91
N SER A 42 -2.71 7.15 6.62
CA SER A 42 -2.29 7.83 7.86
C SER A 42 -1.99 9.33 7.66
N ARG A 43 -1.65 9.73 6.43
CA ARG A 43 -1.45 11.13 6.03
C ARG A 43 -2.72 11.83 5.55
N ASN A 44 -3.88 11.17 5.67
CA ASN A 44 -5.16 11.65 5.15
C ASN A 44 -5.13 11.92 3.64
N GLU A 45 -4.38 11.10 2.89
CA GLU A 45 -4.29 11.19 1.44
C GLU A 45 -5.26 10.20 0.78
N ARG A 46 -5.63 10.50 -0.47
CA ARG A 46 -6.32 9.53 -1.32
C ARG A 46 -5.27 8.59 -1.93
N CYS A 47 -5.41 7.29 -1.66
CA CYS A 47 -4.58 6.24 -2.22
C CYS A 47 -5.33 5.50 -3.34
N LEU A 48 -4.71 5.36 -4.51
CA LEU A 48 -5.24 4.54 -5.60
C LEU A 48 -4.44 3.24 -5.66
N TYR A 49 -5.08 2.12 -5.37
CA TYR A 49 -4.49 0.79 -5.50
C TYR A 49 -4.97 0.11 -6.78
N ILE A 50 -4.03 -0.11 -7.71
CA ILE A 50 -4.27 -0.82 -8.97
C ILE A 50 -3.95 -2.30 -8.75
N THR A 51 -4.95 -3.16 -8.91
CA THR A 51 -4.85 -4.60 -8.58
C THR A 51 -4.33 -5.43 -9.76
N GLY A 52 -3.94 -6.68 -9.46
CA GLY A 52 -3.59 -7.69 -10.48
C GLY A 52 -2.17 -8.26 -10.39
N ASP A 53 -1.34 -7.77 -9.48
CA ASP A 53 0.03 -8.25 -9.24
C ASP A 53 0.25 -8.88 -7.86
N ALA A 54 -0.76 -8.85 -6.98
CA ALA A 54 -0.74 -9.42 -5.63
C ALA A 54 -2.14 -9.89 -5.22
N ASP A 55 -2.24 -10.71 -4.15
CA ASP A 55 -3.54 -11.04 -3.55
C ASP A 55 -4.14 -9.79 -2.90
N THR A 56 -5.15 -9.23 -3.56
CA THR A 56 -5.82 -8.01 -3.11
C THR A 56 -6.50 -8.21 -1.76
N SER A 57 -7.02 -9.40 -1.47
CA SER A 57 -7.70 -9.66 -0.19
C SER A 57 -6.69 -9.65 0.95
N ALA A 58 -5.55 -10.32 0.76
CA ALA A 58 -4.47 -10.36 1.74
C ALA A 58 -3.95 -8.95 2.07
N VAL A 59 -3.68 -8.14 1.05
CA VAL A 59 -3.25 -6.74 1.21
C VAL A 59 -4.26 -5.94 2.03
N LEU A 60 -5.56 -6.03 1.72
CA LEU A 60 -6.59 -5.24 2.40
C LEU A 60 -6.78 -5.68 3.87
N ASP A 61 -6.67 -6.98 4.14
CA ASP A 61 -6.72 -7.50 5.50
C ASP A 61 -5.53 -7.00 6.32
N GLU A 62 -4.31 -6.99 5.75
CA GLU A 62 -3.13 -6.43 6.41
C GLU A 62 -3.25 -4.92 6.66
N VAL A 63 -3.72 -4.15 5.67
CA VAL A 63 -3.94 -2.70 5.83
C VAL A 63 -4.91 -2.43 6.99
N ARG A 64 -6.00 -3.20 7.10
CA ARG A 64 -6.95 -3.10 8.23
C ARG A 64 -6.28 -3.41 9.56
N LEU A 65 -5.49 -4.48 9.63
CA LEU A 65 -4.78 -4.88 10.86
C LEU A 65 -3.77 -3.82 11.33
N LEU A 66 -3.08 -3.16 10.39
CA LEU A 66 -2.13 -2.08 10.72
C LEU A 66 -2.84 -0.78 11.13
N SER A 67 -4.03 -0.53 10.59
CA SER A 67 -4.80 0.67 10.87
C SER A 67 -5.43 0.63 12.27
N GLU A 68 -5.87 -0.52 12.78
CA GLU A 68 -6.45 -0.57 14.14
C GLU A 68 -5.39 -0.30 15.23
N PRO A 69 -5.62 0.62 16.20
CA PRO A 69 -6.90 1.23 16.61
C PRO A 69 -7.11 2.67 16.11
N GLN A 70 -6.33 3.14 15.13
CA GLN A 70 -6.42 4.49 14.57
C GLN A 70 -7.37 4.44 13.36
N ALA A 71 -8.50 5.15 13.45
CA ALA A 71 -9.30 5.38 12.25
C ALA A 71 -8.46 6.20 11.28
N GLU A 72 -7.82 5.56 10.30
CA GLU A 72 -7.10 6.26 9.25
C GLU A 72 -8.08 7.16 8.50
N SER A 73 -7.66 8.40 8.27
CA SER A 73 -8.53 9.47 7.78
C SER A 73 -8.62 9.51 6.25
N GLY A 74 -7.72 8.81 5.57
CA GLY A 74 -7.61 8.84 4.11
C GLY A 74 -8.69 8.06 3.37
N ASP A 75 -8.60 8.09 2.04
CA ASP A 75 -9.55 7.45 1.13
C ASP A 75 -8.81 6.42 0.26
N LEU A 76 -9.24 5.16 0.28
CA LEU A 76 -8.65 4.09 -0.53
C LEU A 76 -9.57 3.75 -1.68
N VAL A 77 -9.09 3.96 -2.91
CA VAL A 77 -9.77 3.56 -4.14
C VAL A 77 -9.07 2.35 -4.72
N ILE A 78 -9.83 1.28 -4.97
CA ILE A 78 -9.31 0.04 -5.55
C ILE A 78 -9.83 -0.05 -7.00
N MET A 79 -8.94 -0.33 -7.94
CA MET A 79 -9.25 -0.36 -9.37
C MET A 79 -8.50 -1.49 -10.07
N GLY A 80 -9.13 -2.15 -11.04
CA GLY A 80 -8.45 -3.14 -11.88
C GLY A 80 -7.65 -2.49 -13.01
N LYS A 81 -6.57 -3.14 -13.47
CA LYS A 81 -5.78 -2.67 -14.64
C LYS A 81 -6.64 -2.38 -15.87
N THR A 82 -7.65 -3.21 -16.13
CA THR A 82 -8.57 -3.06 -17.26
C THR A 82 -9.44 -1.81 -17.17
N GLU A 83 -9.75 -1.34 -15.96
CA GLU A 83 -10.54 -0.12 -15.74
C GLU A 83 -9.70 1.14 -15.90
N LEU A 84 -8.40 1.05 -15.59
CA LEU A 84 -7.46 2.17 -15.69
C LEU A 84 -7.05 2.49 -17.14
N TYR A 85 -6.83 1.46 -17.95
CA TYR A 85 -6.35 1.60 -19.34
C TYR A 85 -7.46 1.52 -20.39
N ALA A 86 -8.73 1.69 -19.98
CA ALA A 86 -9.89 1.72 -20.87
C ALA A 86 -9.98 3.02 -21.69
#